data_AF-A0A955UES3-F1
#
_entry.id   AF-A0A955UES3-F1
#
_cell.length_a   1.000
_cell.length_b   1.000
_cell.length_c   1.000
_cell.angle_alpha   90.00
_cell.angle_beta   90.00
_cell.angle_gamma   90.00
#
_symmetry.space_group_name_H-M   'P 1'
#
loop_
_entity.id
_entity.type
_entity.pdbx_description
1 polymer ?
#
loop_
_entity_poly.entity_id
_entity_poly.type
_entity_poly.pdbx_seq_one_letter_code
_entity_poly.pdbx_strand_id
1 'polypeptide(L)' 'MNVIRIKQSANFRKNKVSFAKVASVFLDPLALIFSNPDHSGEENRGIAIGLSSNRASVVRFTL' A
#
# COMPACT_ATOMS: atom_id res chain seq x y z
N MET A 1 -12.05 0.74 -14.61
CA MET A 1 -11.63 2.15 -14.53
C MET A 1 -12.10 2.89 -13.25
N ASN A 2 -13.36 2.77 -12.80
CA ASN A 2 -13.89 3.60 -11.69
C ASN A 2 -13.43 3.19 -10.26
N VAL A 3 -13.25 1.89 -10.00
CA VAL A 3 -12.98 1.39 -8.63
C VAL A 3 -11.65 1.90 -8.07
N ILE A 4 -10.60 1.98 -8.88
CA ILE A 4 -9.27 2.45 -8.45
C ILE A 4 -9.32 3.95 -8.08
N ARG A 5 -10.07 4.77 -8.83
CA ARG A 5 -10.25 6.20 -8.51
C ARG A 5 -11.02 6.42 -7.20
N ILE A 6 -12.03 5.60 -6.93
CA ILE A 6 -12.78 5.63 -5.66
C ILE A 6 -11.87 5.24 -4.50
N LYS A 7 -11.12 4.14 -4.63
CA LYS A 7 -10.13 3.70 -3.63
C LYS A 7 -9.05 4.76 -3.39
N GLN A 8 -8.53 5.38 -4.45
CA GLN A 8 -7.54 6.45 -4.34
C GLN A 8 -8.10 7.66 -3.60
N SER A 9 -9.32 8.10 -3.92
CA SER A 9 -9.98 9.22 -3.26
C SER A 9 -10.20 8.93 -1.77
N ALA A 10 -10.65 7.72 -1.43
CA ALA A 10 -10.83 7.30 -0.05
C ALA A 10 -9.50 7.23 0.72
N ASN A 11 -8.45 6.65 0.12
CA ASN A 11 -7.13 6.60 0.71
C ASN A 11 -6.55 8.00 0.95
N PHE A 12 -6.66 8.88 -0.05
CA PHE A 12 -6.18 10.24 0.06
C PHE A 12 -6.96 11.02 1.13
N ARG A 13 -8.28 10.83 1.24
CA ARG A 13 -9.08 11.45 2.30
C ARG A 13 -8.62 11.04 3.70
N LYS A 14 -8.37 9.74 3.91
CA LYS A 14 -7.98 9.14 5.21
C LYS A 14 -6.52 9.45 5.58
N ASN A 15 -5.61 9.24 4.64
CA ASN A 15 -4.16 9.16 4.92
C ASN A 15 -3.36 10.33 4.31
N LYS A 16 -4.01 11.21 3.53
CA LYS A 16 -3.38 12.35 2.83
C LYS A 16 -2.19 11.96 1.93
N VAL A 17 -2.16 10.71 1.48
CA VAL A 17 -1.13 10.16 0.60
C VAL A 17 -1.79 9.53 -0.63
N SER A 18 -1.21 9.78 -1.82
CA SER A 18 -1.64 9.14 -3.06
C SER A 18 -1.01 7.76 -3.19
N PHE A 19 -1.66 6.86 -3.94
CA PHE A 19 -1.09 5.55 -4.24
C PHE A 19 0.25 5.67 -4.99
N ALA A 20 0.33 6.57 -5.97
CA ALA A 20 1.56 6.80 -6.72
C ALA A 20 2.74 7.20 -5.80
N LYS A 21 2.49 8.02 -4.78
CA LYS A 21 3.54 8.43 -3.84
C LYS A 21 4.01 7.26 -2.99
N VAL A 22 3.08 6.57 -2.35
CA VAL A 22 3.41 5.48 -1.40
C VAL A 22 3.90 4.22 -2.11
N ALA A 23 3.58 4.03 -3.39
CA ALA A 23 4.09 2.91 -4.20
C ALA A 23 5.62 2.93 -4.37
N SER A 24 6.28 4.08 -4.16
CA SER A 24 7.74 4.12 -4.12
C SER A 24 8.36 3.26 -3.01
N VAL A 25 7.57 2.80 -2.03
CA VAL A 25 8.02 1.82 -1.02
C VAL A 25 8.51 0.51 -1.64
N PHE A 26 7.99 0.12 -2.81
CA PHE A 26 8.45 -1.10 -3.51
C PHE A 26 9.82 -0.93 -4.18
N LEU A 27 10.34 0.29 -4.21
CA LEU A 27 11.68 0.60 -4.70
C LEU A 27 12.69 0.75 -3.55
N ASP A 28 12.25 0.68 -2.29
CA ASP A 28 13.14 0.68 -1.14
C ASP A 28 13.81 -0.71 -1.02
N PRO A 29 15.14 -0.81 -1.16
CA PRO A 29 15.85 -2.08 -1.06
C PRO A 29 15.75 -2.71 0.34
N LEU A 30 15.34 -1.95 1.35
CA LEU A 30 15.13 -2.42 2.72
C LEU A 30 13.65 -2.65 3.05
N ALA A 31 12.76 -2.58 2.06
CA ALA A 31 11.33 -2.81 2.30
C ALA A 31 11.08 -4.24 2.78
N LEU A 32 10.35 -4.36 3.90
CA LEU A 32 9.83 -5.62 4.40
C LEU A 32 8.49 -5.90 3.73
N ILE A 33 8.39 -7.03 3.05
CA ILE A 33 7.17 -7.48 2.38
C ILE A 33 6.76 -8.82 2.97
N PHE A 34 5.52 -8.91 3.47
CA PHE A 34 5.01 -10.14 4.07
C PHE A 34 3.50 -10.29 3.84
N SER A 35 3.03 -11.53 3.90
CA SER A 35 1.61 -11.85 3.83
C SER A 35 0.85 -11.25 5.01
N ASN A 36 -0.33 -10.69 4.78
CA ASN A 36 -1.16 -10.15 5.85
C ASN A 36 -1.93 -11.29 6.56
N PRO A 37 -1.61 -11.64 7.83
CA PRO A 37 -2.21 -12.79 8.51
C PRO A 37 -3.69 -12.58 8.90
N ASP A 38 -4.15 -11.34 9.03
CA ASP A 38 -5.53 -10.99 9.41
C ASP A 38 -6.55 -11.15 8.26
N HIS A 39 -6.22 -11.89 7.20
CA HIS A 39 -7.09 -11.99 6.04
C HIS A 39 -7.96 -13.26 6.05
N SER A 40 -9.27 -13.08 5.88
CA SER A 40 -10.29 -14.14 6.00
C SER A 40 -10.94 -14.61 4.67
N GLY A 41 -10.33 -14.43 3.49
CA GLY A 41 -10.82 -15.10 2.27
C GLY A 41 -10.35 -14.56 0.90
N GLU A 42 -10.22 -15.48 -0.06
CA GLU A 42 -10.00 -15.39 -1.53
C GLU A 42 -8.94 -14.44 -2.15
N GLU A 43 -8.61 -13.28 -1.57
CA GLU A 43 -7.64 -12.35 -2.17
C GLU A 43 -6.25 -12.46 -1.52
N ASN A 44 -5.21 -12.71 -2.32
CA ASN A 44 -3.84 -12.77 -1.81
C ASN A 44 -3.32 -11.35 -1.49
N ARG A 45 -3.38 -10.95 -0.21
CA ARG A 45 -3.00 -9.60 0.25
C ARG A 45 -1.66 -9.58 1.00
N GLY A 46 -0.80 -8.65 0.61
CA GLY A 46 0.48 -8.37 1.25
C GLY A 46 0.47 -7.05 2.01
N ILE A 47 1.43 -6.91 2.91
CA ILE A 47 1.83 -5.66 3.54
C ILE A 47 3.29 -5.39 3.15
N ALA A 48 3.56 -4.17 2.70
CA ALA A 48 4.91 -3.63 2.52
C ALA A 48 5.16 -2.53 3.55
N ILE A 49 6.29 -2.61 4.25
CA ILE A 49 6.78 -1.58 5.17
C ILE A 49 8.15 -1.13 4.69
N GLY A 50 8.33 0.17 4.48
CA GLY A 50 9.61 0.71 4.02
C GLY A 50 9.58 2.23 3.91
N LEU A 51 10.60 2.80 3.29
CA LEU A 51 10.72 4.22 3.03
C LEU A 51 10.10 4.58 1.68
N SER A 52 9.26 5.61 1.68
CA SER A 52 8.78 6.28 0.47
C SER A 52 8.95 7.78 0.65
N SER A 53 9.71 8.43 -0.24
CA SER A 53 10.02 9.87 -0.15
C SER A 53 10.62 10.27 1.22
N ASN A 54 11.59 9.50 1.73
CA ASN A 54 12.23 9.68 3.04
C ASN A 54 11.27 9.63 4.24
N ARG A 55 10.14 8.94 4.11
CA ARG A 55 9.19 8.69 5.21
C ARG A 55 8.84 7.22 5.31
N ALA A 56 8.82 6.71 6.54
CA ALA A 56 8.29 5.39 6.82
C ALA A 56 6.83 5.30 6.35
N SER A 57 6.53 4.25 5.61
CA SER A 57 5.26 4.03 4.94
C SER A 57 4.82 2.58 5.11
N VAL A 58 3.52 2.37 5.27
CA VAL A 58 2.90 1.05 5.32
C VAL A 58 1.88 0.98 4.19
N VAL A 59 2.02 -0.02 3.33
CA VAL A 59 1.13 -0.23 2.17
C VAL A 59 0.52 -1.62 2.26
N ARG A 60 -0.81 -1.68 2.20
CA ARG A 60 -1.54 -2.93 1.98
C ARG A 60 -1.85 -3.05 0.49
N PHE A 61 -1.46 -4.16 -0.13
CA PHE A 61 -1.60 -4.41 -1.56
C PHE A 61 -2.15 -5.81 -1.85
N THR A 62 -2.61 -6.03 -3.07
CA THR A 62 -3.06 -7.33 -3.58
C THR A 62 -2.06 -7.81 -4.63
N LEU A 63 -1.73 -9.09 -4.61
CA LEU A 63 -0.87 -9.75 -5.60
C LEU A 63 -1.62 -10.11 -6.88
#